data_AF-A0A2V9HC13-F1
#
_entry.id   AF-A0A2V9HC13-F1
#
_cell.length_a   1.000
_cell.length_b   1.000
_cell.length_c   1.000
_cell.angle_alpha   90.00
_cell.angle_beta   90.00
_cell.angle_gamma   90.00
#
_symmetry.space_group_name_H-M   'P 1'
#
loop_
_entity.id
_entity.type
_entity.pdbx_description
1 polymer ?
#
loop_
_entity_poly.entity_id
_entity_poly.type
_entity_poly.pdbx_seq_one_letter_code
_entity_poly.pdbx_strand_id
1 'polypeptide(L)'
;MASAGKTKHERALLEGLRHAVHGLRAPFTCGGTLVLEQPVTLCFPDNTQVPVLRAKDTFEQGQLLRSLVERCAPAAFGMGRKTGYDRAVRDALQIKAESGAFSVLHFDPVAAGVLEQIRHELVPHVPEPLTAELY
;
A
#
# COMPACT_ATOMS: atom_id res chain seq x y z
N MET A 1 11.62 -19.51 -0.28
CA MET A 1 10.75 -20.70 -0.29
C MET A 1 10.01 -20.81 1.04
N ALA A 2 8.68 -20.63 1.04
CA ALA A 2 7.72 -21.25 1.96
C ALA A 2 6.31 -20.85 1.50
N SER A 3 5.76 -21.56 0.50
CA SER A 3 4.32 -21.58 0.27
C SER A 3 3.71 -22.43 1.38
N ALA A 4 3.44 -21.83 2.53
CA ALA A 4 2.59 -22.46 3.53
C ALA A 4 1.21 -22.61 2.89
N GLY A 5 0.72 -23.85 2.80
CA GLY A 5 -0.56 -24.14 2.17
C GLY A 5 -1.68 -23.30 2.80
N LYS A 6 -2.34 -22.48 1.98
CA LYS A 6 -3.39 -21.56 2.43
C LYS A 6 -4.47 -22.27 3.22
N THR A 7 -4.86 -21.70 4.35
CA THR A 7 -5.88 -22.26 5.23
C THR A 7 -7.23 -22.33 4.50
N LYS A 8 -8.12 -23.24 4.94
CA LYS A 8 -9.47 -23.37 4.35
C LYS A 8 -10.25 -22.04 4.37
N HIS A 9 -10.04 -21.24 5.42
CA HIS A 9 -10.64 -19.93 5.58
C HIS A 9 -10.13 -18.91 4.55
N GLU A 10 -8.80 -18.85 4.34
CA GLU A 10 -8.20 -17.97 3.33
C GLU A 10 -8.69 -18.27 1.92
N ARG A 11 -8.82 -19.56 1.56
CA ARG A 11 -9.34 -19.95 0.24
C ARG A 11 -10.78 -19.49 0.04
N ALA A 12 -11.64 -19.68 1.05
CA ALA A 12 -13.04 -19.23 1.00
C ALA A 12 -13.16 -17.70 0.89
N LEU A 13 -12.29 -16.96 1.61
CA LEU A 13 -12.22 -15.50 1.52
C LEU A 13 -11.84 -15.05 0.10
N LEU A 14 -10.80 -15.65 -0.49
CA LEU A 14 -10.33 -15.34 -1.83
C LEU A 14 -11.38 -15.66 -2.90
N GLU A 15 -12.06 -16.79 -2.77
CA GLU A 15 -13.16 -17.14 -3.68
C GLU A 15 -14.34 -16.16 -3.58
N GLY A 16 -14.69 -15.73 -2.36
CA GLY A 16 -15.69 -14.69 -2.14
C GLY A 16 -15.30 -13.35 -2.76
N LEU A 17 -14.04 -12.92 -2.57
CA LEU A 17 -13.50 -11.70 -3.17
C LEU A 17 -13.53 -11.78 -4.70
N ARG A 18 -13.10 -12.90 -5.29
CA ARG A 18 -13.12 -13.12 -6.74
C ARG A 18 -14.52 -12.94 -7.32
N HIS A 19 -15.55 -13.46 -6.67
CA HIS A 19 -16.94 -13.26 -7.10
C HIS A 19 -17.38 -11.80 -6.93
N ALA A 20 -17.01 -11.15 -5.82
CA ALA A 20 -17.40 -9.77 -5.53
C ALA A 20 -16.79 -8.74 -6.50
N VAL A 21 -15.56 -8.97 -6.98
CA VAL A 21 -14.88 -8.08 -7.91
C VAL A 21 -15.20 -8.37 -9.38
N HIS A 22 -15.89 -9.48 -9.67
CA HIS A 22 -16.20 -9.87 -11.03
C HIS A 22 -17.07 -8.81 -11.74
N GLY A 23 -16.62 -8.34 -12.90
CA GLY A 23 -17.31 -7.32 -13.68
C GLY A 23 -17.06 -5.87 -13.26
N LEU A 24 -16.29 -5.63 -12.19
CA LEU A 24 -15.82 -4.27 -11.86
C LEU A 24 -14.77 -3.83 -12.88
N ARG A 25 -14.92 -2.61 -13.41
CA ARG A 25 -13.96 -2.03 -14.37
C ARG A 25 -12.63 -1.65 -13.74
N ALA A 26 -12.64 -1.26 -12.47
CA ALA A 26 -11.46 -0.81 -11.73
C ALA A 26 -11.61 -1.17 -10.24
N PRO A 27 -11.40 -2.45 -9.87
CA PRO A 27 -11.37 -2.83 -8.45
C PRO A 27 -10.16 -2.17 -7.77
N PHE A 28 -10.36 -1.63 -6.57
CA PHE A 28 -9.29 -1.08 -5.73
C PHE A 28 -9.34 -1.73 -4.34
N THR A 29 -8.17 -1.88 -3.71
CA THR A 29 -8.06 -2.32 -2.32
C THR A 29 -7.51 -1.18 -1.47
N CYS A 30 -8.12 -0.95 -0.30
CA CYS A 30 -7.68 0.06 0.66
C CYS A 30 -6.87 -0.55 1.82
N GLY A 31 -6.51 -1.83 1.74
CA GLY A 31 -5.89 -2.53 2.86
C GLY A 31 -5.02 -3.72 2.44
N GLY A 32 -4.02 -4.00 3.25
CA GLY A 32 -3.03 -5.04 3.06
C GLY A 32 -1.76 -4.72 3.84
N THR A 33 -0.93 -5.72 4.12
CA THR A 33 0.39 -5.50 4.71
C THR A 33 1.39 -6.33 3.93
N LEU A 34 2.43 -5.65 3.45
CA LEU A 34 3.58 -6.29 2.81
C LEU A 34 4.79 -6.07 3.71
N VAL A 35 5.49 -7.15 4.03
CA VAL A 35 6.78 -7.08 4.72
C VAL A 35 7.87 -7.28 3.67
N LEU A 36 8.62 -6.22 3.41
CA LEU A 36 9.72 -6.26 2.47
C LEU A 36 11.01 -6.72 3.15
N GLU A 37 11.86 -7.42 2.41
CA GLU A 37 13.18 -7.84 2.90
C GLU A 37 14.11 -6.64 3.13
N GLN A 38 13.96 -5.60 2.31
CA GLN A 38 14.69 -4.34 2.41
C GLN A 38 13.69 -3.19 2.60
N PRO A 39 13.99 -2.20 3.46
CA PRO A 39 13.14 -1.03 3.60
C PRO A 39 13.12 -0.23 2.30
N VAL A 40 11.97 0.36 1.99
CA VAL A 40 11.85 1.31 0.87
C VAL A 40 12.43 2.65 1.27
N THR A 41 12.98 3.38 0.30
CA THR A 41 13.43 4.75 0.49
C THR A 41 12.62 5.68 -0.40
N LEU A 42 11.98 6.68 0.20
CA LEU A 42 11.29 7.73 -0.55
C LEU A 42 12.30 8.82 -0.93
N CYS A 43 12.40 9.13 -2.21
CA CYS A 43 13.26 10.18 -2.75
C CYS A 43 12.42 11.37 -3.23
N PHE A 44 12.73 12.54 -2.70
CA PHE A 44 12.05 13.78 -3.03
C PHE A 44 12.82 14.59 -4.07
N PRO A 45 12.15 15.52 -4.80
CA PRO A 45 12.81 16.38 -5.79
C PRO A 45 13.95 17.25 -5.25
N ASP A 46 13.95 17.53 -3.94
CA ASP A 46 15.03 18.25 -3.24
C ASP A 46 16.24 17.34 -2.90
N ASN A 47 16.28 16.12 -3.44
CA ASN A 47 17.25 15.06 -3.17
C ASN A 47 17.22 14.53 -1.72
N THR A 48 16.22 14.91 -0.92
CA THR A 48 16.03 14.30 0.40
C THR A 48 15.63 12.85 0.21
N GLN A 49 16.28 11.96 0.95
CA GLN A 49 15.97 10.55 0.99
C GLN A 49 15.49 10.18 2.38
N VAL A 50 14.33 9.53 2.47
CA VAL A 50 13.77 9.08 3.74
C VAL A 50 13.56 7.57 3.69
N PRO A 51 14.40 6.78 4.40
CA PRO A 51 14.18 5.34 4.52
C PRO A 51 12.97 5.08 5.43
N VAL A 52 12.01 4.29 4.93
CA VAL A 52 10.83 3.91 5.70
C VAL A 52 11.17 2.67 6.53
N LEU A 53 11.70 2.94 7.73
CA LEU A 53 12.15 1.91 8.66
C LEU A 53 11.02 1.47 9.60
N ARG A 54 11.01 0.18 9.93
CA ARG A 54 10.16 -0.36 10.98
C ARG A 54 10.83 -0.13 12.33
N ALA A 55 10.17 0.59 13.23
CA ALA A 55 10.65 0.80 14.58
C ALA A 55 10.19 -0.34 15.52
N LYS A 56 10.78 -0.40 16.72
CA LYS A 56 10.38 -1.37 17.75
C LYS A 56 9.05 -1.00 18.41
N ASP A 57 8.78 0.29 18.51
CA ASP A 57 7.57 0.84 19.11
C ASP A 57 7.15 2.17 18.45
N THR A 58 6.00 2.69 18.88
CA THR A 58 5.41 3.92 18.34
C THR A 58 6.20 5.18 18.65
N PHE A 59 6.95 5.21 19.77
CA PHE A 59 7.76 6.36 20.14
C PHE A 59 8.99 6.47 19.24
N GLU A 60 9.71 5.36 19.05
CA GLU A 60 10.82 5.28 18.09
C GLU A 60 10.34 5.54 16.66
N GLN A 61 9.16 5.03 16.28
CA GLN A 61 8.58 5.26 14.95
C GLN A 61 8.36 6.76 14.68
N GLY A 62 7.85 7.51 15.68
CA GLY A 62 7.63 8.95 15.55
C GLY A 62 8.92 9.76 15.41
N GLN A 63 10.03 9.29 16.00
CA GLN A 63 11.34 9.92 15.82
C GLN A 63 11.93 9.60 14.43
N LEU A 64 11.92 8.33 14.04
CA LEU A 64 12.49 7.85 12.78
C LEU A 64 11.77 8.45 11.55
N LEU A 65 10.45 8.60 11.62
CA LEU A 65 9.65 9.10 10.51
C LEU A 65 9.37 10.61 10.59
N ARG A 66 9.98 11.36 11.52
CA ARG A 66 9.69 12.80 11.67
C ARG A 66 9.86 13.58 10.37
N SER A 67 10.95 13.34 9.65
CA SER A 67 11.25 13.99 8.37
C SER A 67 10.25 13.64 7.26
N LEU A 68 9.63 12.46 7.33
CA LEU A 68 8.53 12.07 6.44
C LEU A 68 7.24 12.77 6.84
N VAL A 69 6.91 12.76 8.13
CA VAL A 69 5.70 13.37 8.70
C VAL A 69 5.62 14.86 8.37
N GLU A 70 6.75 15.58 8.45
CA GLU A 70 6.85 17.01 8.10
C GLU A 70 6.54 17.32 6.64
N ARG A 71 6.62 16.31 5.75
CA ARG A 71 6.31 16.43 4.32
C ARG A 71 4.87 16.03 3.97
N CYS A 72 4.16 15.40 4.89
CA CYS A 72 2.80 14.94 4.66
C CYS A 72 1.79 16.07 4.92
N ALA A 73 0.76 16.12 4.09
CA ALA A 73 -0.40 16.97 4.32
C ALA A 73 -1.44 16.23 5.17
N PRO A 74 -2.34 16.91 5.89
CA PRO A 74 -3.51 16.26 6.47
C PRO A 74 -4.29 15.48 5.41
N ALA A 75 -4.66 14.24 5.72
CA ALA A 75 -5.50 13.45 4.82
C ALA A 75 -6.93 14.00 4.86
N ALA A 76 -7.57 14.04 3.68
CA ALA A 76 -8.95 14.47 3.59
C ALA A 76 -9.86 13.34 4.07
N PHE A 77 -10.68 13.59 5.10
CA PHE A 77 -11.61 12.59 5.64
C PHE A 77 -13.05 13.09 5.59
N GLY A 78 -13.94 12.24 5.08
CA GLY A 78 -15.37 12.49 5.03
C GLY A 78 -16.07 11.53 4.05
N MET A 79 -17.31 11.17 4.35
CA MET A 79 -18.19 10.43 3.45
C MET A 79 -19.40 11.33 3.17
N GLY A 80 -19.53 11.85 1.95
CA GLY A 80 -20.58 12.82 1.62
C GLY A 80 -20.48 14.11 2.45
N ARG A 81 -21.56 14.49 3.16
CA ARG A 81 -21.65 15.69 4.02
C ARG A 81 -21.42 15.43 5.53
N LYS A 82 -20.98 14.25 5.93
CA LYS A 82 -20.83 13.89 7.36
C LYS A 82 -19.37 13.91 7.82
N THR A 83 -19.12 14.59 8.93
CA THR A 83 -17.85 14.61 9.64
C THR A 83 -17.71 13.36 10.52
N GLY A 84 -16.67 12.56 10.30
CA GLY A 84 -16.26 11.50 11.23
C GLY A 84 -15.47 12.11 12.40
N TYR A 85 -15.76 11.66 13.63
CA TYR A 85 -15.15 12.18 14.86
C TYR A 85 -14.04 11.27 15.43
N ASP A 86 -13.57 10.28 14.66
CA ASP A 86 -12.41 9.49 15.06
C ASP A 86 -11.13 10.34 14.93
N ARG A 87 -10.42 10.50 16.04
CA ARG A 87 -9.20 11.31 16.11
C ARG A 87 -8.04 10.68 15.33
N ALA A 88 -7.89 9.36 15.35
CA ALA A 88 -6.84 8.68 14.59
C ALA A 88 -7.04 8.85 13.09
N VAL A 89 -8.32 8.90 12.68
CA VAL A 89 -8.69 9.26 11.31
C VAL A 89 -8.39 10.73 11.04
N ARG A 90 -8.78 11.67 11.90
CA ARG A 90 -8.52 13.11 11.66
C ARG A 90 -7.04 13.50 11.63
N ASP A 91 -6.22 12.86 12.45
CA ASP A 91 -4.79 13.15 12.58
C ASP A 91 -3.96 12.40 11.52
N ALA A 92 -4.59 11.59 10.67
CA ALA A 92 -3.90 10.89 9.61
C ALA A 92 -3.40 11.87 8.54
N LEU A 93 -2.22 11.55 8.03
CA LEU A 93 -1.50 12.36 7.04
C LEU A 93 -1.41 11.58 5.73
N GLN A 94 -1.40 12.31 4.62
CA GLN A 94 -1.20 11.78 3.28
C GLN A 94 0.03 12.41 2.63
N ILE A 95 0.67 11.62 1.79
CA ILE A 95 1.59 12.09 0.77
C ILE A 95 1.22 11.38 -0.53
N LYS A 96 1.03 12.14 -1.59
CA LYS A 96 0.66 11.64 -2.92
C LYS A 96 1.92 11.61 -3.77
N ALA A 97 2.07 10.61 -4.62
CA ALA A 97 3.20 10.55 -5.55
C ALA A 97 2.92 11.34 -6.86
N GLU A 98 1.67 11.79 -7.04
CA GLU A 98 1.18 12.59 -8.15
C GLU A 98 2.22 13.65 -8.59
N SER A 99 2.41 13.78 -9.91
CA SER A 99 3.34 14.74 -10.50
C SER A 99 4.81 14.57 -10.07
N GLY A 100 5.20 13.37 -9.66
CA GLY A 100 6.59 13.07 -9.26
C GLY A 100 6.98 13.67 -7.91
N ALA A 101 6.02 13.84 -7.00
CA ALA A 101 6.24 14.38 -5.67
C ALA A 101 7.25 13.55 -4.86
N PHE A 102 7.35 12.24 -5.14
CA PHE A 102 8.46 11.39 -4.72
C PHE A 102 8.61 10.19 -5.66
N SER A 103 9.79 9.57 -5.64
CA SER A 103 10.02 8.22 -6.18
C SER A 103 10.35 7.25 -5.06
N VAL A 104 10.25 5.95 -5.34
CA VAL A 104 10.60 4.89 -4.39
C VAL A 104 11.84 4.16 -4.88
N LEU A 105 12.88 4.11 -4.05
CA LEU A 105 14.06 3.26 -4.28
C LEU A 105 13.89 1.91 -3.59
N HIS A 106 14.62 0.92 -4.09
CA HIS A 106 14.65 -0.45 -3.57
C HIS A 106 13.29 -1.17 -3.59
N PHE A 107 12.34 -0.64 -4.36
CA PHE A 107 11.03 -1.23 -4.56
C PHE A 107 10.68 -1.23 -6.03
N ASP A 108 10.71 -2.42 -6.62
CA ASP A 108 10.10 -2.66 -7.92
C ASP A 108 8.82 -3.47 -7.69
N PRO A 109 7.63 -2.89 -7.92
CA PRO A 109 6.37 -3.59 -7.72
C PRO A 109 6.23 -4.83 -8.62
N VAL A 110 6.90 -4.85 -9.78
CA VAL A 110 6.92 -6.01 -10.68
C VAL A 110 7.79 -7.12 -10.09
N ALA A 111 8.99 -6.79 -9.61
CA ALA A 111 9.89 -7.76 -9.00
C ALA A 111 9.46 -8.21 -7.59
N ALA A 112 8.60 -7.45 -6.91
CA ALA A 112 8.08 -7.80 -5.57
C ALA A 112 7.20 -9.07 -5.56
N GLY A 113 6.79 -9.58 -6.72
CA GLY A 113 5.92 -10.76 -6.85
C GLY A 113 4.45 -10.53 -6.45
N VAL A 114 4.13 -9.35 -5.90
CA VAL A 114 2.78 -8.96 -5.49
C VAL A 114 1.83 -8.95 -6.68
N LEU A 115 2.27 -8.45 -7.84
CA LEU A 115 1.45 -8.39 -9.05
C LEU A 115 1.13 -9.79 -9.60
N GLU A 116 2.10 -10.71 -9.61
CA GLU A 116 1.86 -12.10 -10.00
C GLU A 116 0.93 -12.81 -9.02
N GLN A 117 1.07 -12.54 -7.72
CA GLN A 117 0.18 -13.12 -6.71
C GLN A 117 -1.25 -12.56 -6.85
N ILE A 118 -1.42 -11.27 -7.09
CA ILE A 118 -2.74 -10.67 -7.38
C ILE A 118 -3.35 -11.31 -8.63
N ARG A 119 -2.56 -11.46 -9.70
CA ARG A 119 -3.01 -12.08 -10.94
C ARG A 119 -3.46 -13.51 -10.72
N HIS A 120 -2.63 -14.33 -10.07
CA HIS A 120 -2.94 -15.74 -9.78
C HIS A 120 -4.22 -15.91 -8.94
N GLU A 121 -4.42 -15.05 -7.94
CA GLU A 121 -5.54 -15.23 -6.99
C GLU A 121 -6.84 -14.58 -7.43
N LEU A 122 -6.78 -13.41 -8.07
CA LEU A 122 -7.97 -12.61 -8.35
C LEU A 122 -8.39 -12.65 -9.82
N VAL A 123 -7.42 -12.71 -10.73
CA VAL A 123 -7.66 -12.66 -12.19
C VAL A 123 -6.85 -13.73 -12.96
N PRO A 124 -6.94 -15.02 -12.59
CA PRO A 124 -6.08 -16.08 -13.16
C PRO A 124 -6.25 -16.31 -14.67
N HIS A 125 -7.31 -15.75 -15.26
CA HIS A 125 -7.66 -15.85 -16.67
C HIS A 125 -7.08 -14.71 -17.52
N VAL A 126 -6.49 -13.67 -16.91
CA VAL A 126 -5.83 -12.58 -17.64
C VAL A 126 -4.41 -13.04 -18.02
N PRO A 127 -4.10 -13.18 -19.32
CA PRO A 127 -2.81 -13.68 -19.78
C PRO A 127 -1.71 -12.61 -19.73
N GLU A 128 -2.07 -11.32 -19.76
CA GLU A 128 -1.10 -10.23 -19.70
C GLU A 128 -0.55 -10.01 -18.27
N PRO A 129 0.74 -9.64 -18.14
CA PRO A 129 1.29 -9.19 -16.87
C PRO A 129 0.55 -7.96 -16.36
N LEU A 130 0.25 -7.92 -15.06
CA LEU A 130 -0.27 -6.71 -14.43
C LEU A 130 0.83 -5.65 -14.35
N THR A 131 0.47 -4.39 -14.61
CA THR A 131 1.35 -3.25 -14.39
C THR A 131 0.93 -2.51 -13.12
N ALA A 132 1.87 -1.78 -12.51
CA ALA A 132 1.61 -0.90 -11.39
C ALA A 132 2.19 0.48 -11.67
N GLU A 133 1.44 1.51 -11.27
CA GLU A 133 1.86 2.90 -11.36
C GLU A 133 1.76 3.52 -9.97
N LEU A 134 2.71 4.38 -9.65
CA LEU A 134 2.75 5.12 -8.39
C LEU A 134 1.98 6.43 -8.59
N TYR A 135 0.86 6.57 -7.89
CA TYR A 135 0.01 7.77 -7.86
C TYR A 135 0.07 8.44 -6.48
#